data_AF-A0A940PAV5-F1
#
_entry.id   AF-A0A940PAV5-F1
#
_cell.length_a   1.000
_cell.length_b   1.000
_cell.length_c   1.000
_cell.angle_alpha   90.00
_cell.angle_beta   90.00
_cell.angle_gamma   90.00
#
_symmetry.space_group_name_H-M   'P 1'
#
loop_
_entity.id
_entity.type
_entity.pdbx_description
1 polymer ?
#
loop_
_entity_poly.entity_id
_entity_poly.type
_entity_poly.pdbx_seq_one_letter_code
_entity_poly.pdbx_strand_id
1 'polypeptide(L)'
;MTIETQERTALNKIAKTVDDLESTLEKLKGKDNKVKGWYEQKKAVHEIKKILSEATSYDEFDSAEYQIFMGEYNSYMFPGEYNQTIY
;
A
#
# COMPACT_ATOMS: atom_id res chain seq x y z
N MET A 1 -12.37 20.73 -14.06
CA MET A 1 -12.93 19.35 -14.05
C MET A 1 -14.14 19.35 -13.13
N THR A 2 -15.20 18.62 -13.48
CA THR A 2 -16.37 18.44 -12.60
C THR A 2 -16.07 17.39 -11.52
N ILE A 3 -16.78 17.43 -10.39
CA ILE A 3 -16.64 16.45 -9.28
C ILE A 3 -16.81 15.02 -9.80
N GLU A 4 -17.82 14.77 -10.64
CA GLU A 4 -18.05 13.46 -11.27
C GLU A 4 -16.84 12.96 -12.08
N THR A 5 -16.05 13.87 -12.67
CA THR A 5 -14.84 13.47 -13.41
C THR A 5 -13.73 13.04 -12.46
N GLN A 6 -13.59 13.70 -11.31
CA GLN A 6 -12.59 13.36 -10.29
C GLN A 6 -12.89 12.01 -9.63
N GLU A 7 -14.15 11.79 -9.25
CA GLU A 7 -14.61 10.52 -8.67
C GLU A 7 -14.44 9.35 -9.65
N ARG A 8 -14.81 9.53 -10.93
CA ARG A 8 -14.60 8.51 -11.96
C ARG A 8 -13.11 8.19 -12.17
N THR A 9 -12.26 9.21 -12.19
CA THR A 9 -10.81 9.00 -12.27
C THR A 9 -10.28 8.26 -11.04
N ALA A 10 -10.81 8.56 -9.85
CA ALA A 10 -10.45 7.85 -8.62
C ALA A 10 -10.83 6.36 -8.69
N LEU A 11 -12.05 6.05 -9.13
CA LEU A 11 -12.51 4.67 -9.32
C LEU A 11 -11.61 3.90 -10.31
N ASN A 12 -11.21 4.53 -11.42
CA ASN A 12 -10.28 3.91 -12.36
C ASN A 12 -8.90 3.64 -11.74
N LYS A 13 -8.38 4.55 -10.92
CA LYS A 13 -7.11 4.34 -10.20
C LYS A 13 -7.24 3.20 -9.19
N ILE A 14 -8.34 3.14 -8.42
CA ILE A 14 -8.60 2.07 -7.44
C ILE A 14 -8.69 0.72 -8.14
N ALA A 15 -9.46 0.63 -9.24
CA ALA A 15 -9.57 -0.61 -10.03
C ALA A 15 -8.18 -1.09 -10.49
N LYS A 16 -7.36 -0.17 -11.03
CA LYS A 16 -5.99 -0.48 -11.41
C LYS A 16 -5.13 -0.96 -10.24
N THR A 17 -5.23 -0.32 -9.07
CA THR A 17 -4.49 -0.74 -7.86
C THR A 17 -4.87 -2.16 -7.43
N VAL A 18 -6.15 -2.52 -7.53
CA VAL A 18 -6.64 -3.88 -7.22
C VAL A 18 -6.15 -4.89 -8.26
N ASP A 19 -6.22 -4.58 -9.55
CA ASP A 19 -5.73 -5.46 -10.62
C ASP A 19 -4.22 -5.72 -10.49
N ASP A 20 -3.44 -4.67 -10.20
CA ASP A 20 -2.00 -4.77 -9.99
C ASP A 20 -1.66 -5.61 -8.73
N LEU A 21 -2.47 -5.51 -7.66
CA LEU A 21 -2.36 -6.34 -6.47
C LEU A 21 -2.66 -7.81 -6.81
N GLU A 22 -3.75 -8.11 -7.51
CA GLU A 22 -4.11 -9.47 -7.90
C GLU A 22 -2.99 -10.12 -8.73
N SER A 23 -2.49 -9.41 -9.76
CA SER A 23 -1.36 -9.88 -10.57
C SER A 23 -0.11 -10.16 -9.72
N THR A 24 0.12 -9.35 -8.69
CA THR A 24 1.26 -9.51 -7.79
C THR A 24 1.08 -10.72 -6.87
N LEU A 25 -0.09 -10.88 -6.27
CA LEU A 25 -0.38 -12.00 -5.37
C LEU A 25 -0.35 -13.33 -6.11
N GLU A 26 -0.82 -13.39 -7.35
CA GLU A 26 -0.73 -14.62 -8.15
C GLU A 26 0.72 -15.02 -8.47
N LYS A 27 1.62 -14.05 -8.68
CA LYS A 27 3.06 -14.33 -8.83
C LYS A 27 3.74 -14.83 -7.54
N LEU A 28 3.13 -14.57 -6.39
CA LEU A 28 3.60 -15.00 -5.07
C LEU A 28 2.99 -16.33 -4.63
N LYS A 29 1.90 -16.78 -5.25
CA LYS A 29 1.24 -18.04 -4.94
C LYS A 29 2.18 -19.23 -5.11
N GLY A 30 2.15 -20.15 -4.16
CA GLY A 30 3.03 -21.34 -4.13
C GLY A 30 4.48 -21.07 -3.72
N LYS A 31 4.85 -19.82 -3.42
CA LYS A 31 6.15 -19.47 -2.81
C LYS A 31 5.93 -19.18 -1.33
N ASP A 32 6.90 -19.51 -0.47
CA ASP A 32 6.85 -19.13 0.95
C ASP A 32 7.13 -17.62 1.13
N ASN A 33 6.18 -16.80 0.68
CA ASN A 33 6.27 -15.34 0.57
C ASN A 33 5.14 -14.65 1.33
N LYS A 34 4.63 -15.25 2.42
CA LYS A 34 3.47 -14.73 3.16
C LYS A 34 3.66 -13.29 3.64
N VAL A 35 4.86 -12.96 4.14
CA VAL A 35 5.20 -11.60 4.62
C VAL A 35 5.20 -10.59 3.46
N LYS A 36 5.74 -10.99 2.30
CA LYS A 36 5.70 -10.17 1.09
C LYS A 36 4.27 -9.99 0.57
N GLY A 37 3.44 -11.03 0.59
CA GLY A 37 2.03 -10.94 0.23
C GLY A 37 1.26 -9.98 1.12
N TRP A 38 1.49 -10.05 2.44
CA TRP A 38 0.94 -9.10 3.41
C TRP A 38 1.39 -7.66 3.14
N TYR A 39 2.67 -7.46 2.82
CA TYR A 39 3.22 -6.16 2.44
C TYR A 39 2.51 -5.54 1.22
N GLU A 40 2.36 -6.31 0.14
CA GLU A 40 1.72 -5.80 -1.08
C GLU A 40 0.24 -5.43 -0.84
N GLN A 41 -0.47 -6.21 0.00
CA GLN A 41 -1.84 -5.88 0.41
C GLN A 41 -1.90 -4.58 1.21
N LYS A 42 -1.02 -4.40 2.20
CA LYS A 42 -0.96 -3.17 3.02
C LYS A 42 -0.64 -1.95 2.18
N LYS A 43 0.31 -2.07 1.26
CA LYS A 43 0.66 -1.02 0.30
C LYS A 43 -0.54 -0.64 -0.58
N ALA A 44 -1.27 -1.63 -1.12
CA ALA A 44 -2.45 -1.37 -1.95
C ALA A 44 -3.56 -0.65 -1.17
N VAL A 45 -3.81 -1.04 0.09
CA VAL A 45 -4.77 -0.34 0.97
C VAL A 45 -4.37 1.12 1.19
N HIS A 46 -3.10 1.38 1.49
CA HIS A 46 -2.63 2.76 1.68
C HIS A 46 -2.82 3.61 0.42
N GLU A 47 -2.49 3.07 -0.76
CA GLU A 47 -2.68 3.78 -2.03
C GLU A 47 -4.17 4.06 -2.31
N ILE A 48 -5.08 3.12 -2.01
CA ILE A 48 -6.52 3.34 -2.14
C ILE A 48 -7.00 4.47 -1.21
N LYS A 49 -6.56 4.47 0.06
CA LYS A 49 -6.89 5.55 1.01
C LYS A 49 -6.40 6.91 0.50
N LYS A 50 -5.21 6.97 -0.08
CA LYS A 50 -4.66 8.17 -0.71
C LYS A 50 -5.50 8.63 -1.91
N ILE A 51 -5.88 7.72 -2.80
CA ILE A 51 -6.74 8.04 -3.95
C ILE A 51 -8.08 8.61 -3.48
N LEU A 52 -8.66 8.03 -2.42
CA LEU A 52 -9.91 8.51 -1.84
C LEU A 52 -9.76 9.91 -1.23
N SER A 53 -8.66 10.21 -0.51
CA SER A 53 -8.43 11.53 0.09
C SER A 53 -8.08 12.61 -0.94
N GLU A 54 -7.51 12.24 -2.08
CA GLU A 54 -7.27 13.16 -3.20
C GLU A 54 -8.56 13.49 -3.97
N ALA A 55 -9.46 12.53 -4.09
CA ALA A 55 -10.68 12.66 -4.89
C ALA A 55 -11.90 13.14 -4.09
N THR A 56 -11.88 12.93 -2.78
CA THR A 56 -12.99 13.21 -1.85
C THR A 56 -12.44 13.71 -0.51
N SER A 57 -13.30 14.13 0.42
CA SER A 57 -12.91 14.46 1.80
C SER A 57 -12.77 13.21 2.67
N TYR A 58 -12.02 12.20 2.20
CA TYR A 58 -11.79 10.98 2.96
C TYR A 58 -10.74 11.24 4.06
N ASP A 59 -11.23 11.42 5.28
CA ASP A 59 -10.43 11.89 6.43
C ASP A 59 -9.57 10.80 7.10
N GLU A 60 -9.75 9.53 6.74
CA GLU A 60 -9.00 8.42 7.36
C GLU A 60 -7.64 8.15 6.69
N PHE A 61 -7.24 8.97 5.72
CA PHE A 61 -5.91 8.90 5.14
C PHE A 61 -4.88 9.55 6.05
N ASP A 62 -3.97 8.74 6.59
CA ASP A 62 -2.78 9.22 7.28
C ASP A 62 -1.53 8.97 6.42
N SER A 63 -0.89 10.06 5.99
CA SER A 63 0.36 10.00 5.21
C SER A 63 1.53 9.35 5.98
N ALA A 64 1.51 9.37 7.32
CA ALA A 64 2.52 8.75 8.16
C ALA A 64 2.32 7.23 8.32
N GLU A 65 1.09 6.72 8.11
CA GLU A 65 0.75 5.30 8.21
C GLU A 65 1.71 4.43 7.37
N TYR A 66 2.06 4.90 6.16
CA TYR A 66 2.98 4.16 5.29
C TYR A 66 4.38 4.04 5.88
N GLN A 67 4.91 5.10 6.52
CA GLN A 67 6.26 5.07 7.07
C GLN A 67 6.33 4.14 8.30
N ILE A 68 5.30 4.16 9.14
CA ILE A 68 5.17 3.24 10.27
C ILE A 68 5.14 1.80 9.77
N PHE A 69 4.28 1.53 8.78
CA PHE A 69 4.19 0.24 8.09
C PHE A 69 5.53 -0.22 7.51
N MET A 70 6.26 0.66 6.82
CA MET A 70 7.59 0.35 6.27
C MET A 70 8.60 0.02 7.37
N GLY A 71 8.54 0.72 8.51
CA GLY A 71 9.34 0.43 9.69
C GLY A 71 9.08 -0.98 10.21
N GLU A 72 7.82 -1.34 10.41
CA GLU A 72 7.42 -2.69 10.86
C GLU A 72 7.87 -3.76 9.85
N TYR A 73 7.57 -3.59 8.56
CA TYR A 73 7.96 -4.54 7.52
C TYR A 73 9.48 -4.76 7.48
N ASN A 74 10.26 -3.68 7.55
CA ASN A 74 11.71 -3.78 7.54
C ASN A 74 12.25 -4.48 8.80
N SER A 75 11.63 -4.28 9.97
CA SER A 75 12.02 -4.99 11.19
C SER A 75 11.81 -6.51 11.08
N TYR A 76 10.76 -6.96 10.38
CA TYR A 76 10.48 -8.37 10.17
C TYR A 76 11.35 -9.00 9.07
N MET A 77 11.64 -8.27 8.00
CA MET A 77 12.37 -8.80 6.85
C MET A 77 13.89 -8.67 6.98
N PHE A 78 14.38 -7.64 7.67
CA PHE A 78 15.80 -7.30 7.79
C PHE A 78 16.20 -7.04 9.26
N PRO A 79 15.98 -8.00 10.18
CA PRO A 79 16.25 -7.78 11.61
C PRO A 79 17.72 -7.50 11.94
N GLY A 80 18.67 -7.85 11.06
CA GLY A 80 20.10 -7.65 11.25
C GLY A 80 20.65 -6.27 10.85
N GLU A 81 19.95 -5.51 10.01
CA GLU A 81 20.43 -4.21 9.49
C GLU A 81 20.02 -3.03 10.39
N TYR A 82 18.95 -3.17 11.17
CA TYR A 82 18.50 -2.14 12.12
C TYR A 82 19.42 -1.97 13.34
N ASN A 83 20.25 -2.97 13.65
CA ASN A 83 21.14 -2.97 14.83
C ASN A 83 22.54 -2.38 14.55
N GLN A 84 22.82 -1.85 13.36
CA GLN A 84 24.15 -1.32 13.01
C GLN A 84 24.24 0.20 12.89
N THR A 85 23.16 0.95 13.15
CA THR A 85 23.16 2.43 13.05
C THR A 85 23.12 3.15 14.39
N ILE A 86 23.52 2.47 15.48
CA ILE A 86 23.68 3.09 16.81
C ILE A 86 25.14 2.97 17.26
N TYR A 87 26.00 3.84 16.71
CA TYR A 87 27.30 4.21 17.30
C TYR A 87 27.58 5.69 17.02
#